data_AF-A0AA35VNU8-F1
#
_entry.id   AF-A0AA35VNU8-F1
#
_cell.length_a   1.000
_cell.length_b   1.000
_cell.length_c   1.000
_cell.angle_alpha   90.00
_cell.angle_beta   90.00
_cell.angle_gamma   90.00
#
_symmetry.space_group_name_H-M   'P 1'
#
loop_
_entity.id
_entity.type
_entity.pdbx_description
1 polymer ?
#
loop_
_entity_poly.entity_id
_entity_poly.type
_entity_poly.pdbx_seq_one_letter_code
_entity_poly.pdbx_strand_id
1 'polypeptide(L)'
;MRKTTALRRNTLAEAEEGDDKGRRLQGPLSNKLTDWTKSTKKQILITKERVAMMNDDKMKVPIFDSHYEHWSEMMENLMRAKQLGHFSYECPYSKEANYAGFYENEEVTLMDDIHMEDSVFMANTTVKNNEVLAFEHTDMRPKIYLFGDSITEESFSAGGWGAALAHHFSRTADVVLRGFSGYNTRWAMKVLDKVFPAEMNVGNGRAPLAVTVFFGANDACLPDRCSAFQHVPIDEYKQNLHAIVAYLKNRWPSTHVILITPPPIDEVGRLLHRYGEIHSDLPERTNEAARNYAKACVTVAQECGAPVVDLWSRMHQFPDWGKAYLRDGLHLTLGGNKIVFEEVIGKLKEVGLSLETLPGDLPFTDAMDPNDPLKVFED
;
A
#
# COMPACT_ATOMS: atom_id res chain seq x y z
N MET A 1 31.28 -52.83 -25.76
CA MET A 1 32.24 -51.71 -25.91
C MET A 1 32.27 -50.98 -24.57
N ARG A 2 33.30 -51.25 -23.75
CA ARG A 2 34.36 -50.30 -23.31
C ARG A 2 33.81 -48.98 -22.72
N LYS A 3 34.18 -48.52 -21.53
CA LYS A 3 34.97 -49.01 -20.39
C LYS A 3 34.69 -48.02 -19.24
N THR A 4 34.69 -48.55 -18.01
CA THR A 4 35.07 -47.95 -16.71
C THR A 4 36.09 -46.80 -16.80
N THR A 5 36.22 -45.86 -15.85
CA THR A 5 36.89 -46.06 -14.53
C THR A 5 36.79 -44.79 -13.66
N ALA A 6 36.64 -44.98 -12.35
CA ALA A 6 36.85 -44.00 -11.29
C ALA A 6 38.35 -43.67 -11.07
N LEU A 7 38.68 -42.59 -10.35
CA LEU A 7 39.71 -42.63 -9.30
C LEU A 7 39.70 -41.38 -8.40
N ARG A 8 39.63 -41.61 -7.08
CA ARG A 8 40.16 -40.74 -6.02
C ARG A 8 41.70 -40.84 -5.99
N ARG A 9 42.39 -39.79 -5.53
CA ARG A 9 43.42 -39.85 -4.45
C ARG A 9 43.99 -38.48 -4.09
N ASN A 10 44.10 -38.26 -2.77
CA ASN A 10 44.93 -37.26 -2.08
C ASN A 10 46.42 -37.55 -2.27
N THR A 11 47.27 -36.52 -2.17
CA THR A 11 48.58 -36.58 -1.47
C THR A 11 49.12 -35.19 -1.10
N LEU A 12 49.83 -35.19 0.04
CA LEU A 12 50.50 -34.13 0.81
C LEU A 12 51.93 -33.82 0.31
N ALA A 13 52.58 -32.84 0.99
CA ALA A 13 54.02 -32.53 1.12
C ALA A 13 54.62 -31.60 0.03
N GLU A 14 55.55 -30.65 0.24
CA GLU A 14 56.43 -30.13 1.32
C GLU A 14 56.98 -28.76 0.81
N ALA A 15 56.98 -27.66 1.57
CA ALA A 15 58.11 -27.02 2.29
C ALA A 15 59.40 -26.71 1.47
N GLU A 16 59.75 -25.42 1.30
CA GLU A 16 61.12 -24.89 1.46
C GLU A 16 61.16 -23.34 1.54
N GLU A 17 62.10 -22.84 2.36
CA GLU A 17 62.30 -21.47 2.84
C GLU A 17 63.03 -20.54 1.85
N GLY A 18 62.87 -19.22 2.02
CA GLY A 18 63.72 -18.20 1.39
C GLY A 18 63.34 -16.77 1.80
N ASP A 19 64.08 -16.23 2.76
CA ASP A 19 64.00 -14.87 3.32
C ASP A 19 64.70 -13.85 2.40
N ASP A 20 64.06 -12.74 1.98
CA ASP A 20 64.65 -11.37 1.98
C ASP A 20 63.63 -10.27 1.61
N LYS A 21 63.97 -9.06 2.07
CA LYS A 21 63.21 -7.81 2.24
C LYS A 21 62.73 -7.12 0.95
N GLY A 22 61.61 -6.38 1.06
CA GLY A 22 61.40 -5.14 0.28
C GLY A 22 59.97 -4.83 -0.16
N ARG A 23 59.43 -3.71 0.31
CA ARG A 23 58.11 -3.13 -0.03
C ARG A 23 57.86 -3.02 -1.55
N ARG A 24 56.63 -3.37 -2.01
CA ARG A 24 55.63 -2.46 -2.63
C ARG A 24 54.39 -3.22 -3.12
N LEU A 25 53.26 -2.51 -3.00
CA LEU A 25 51.89 -2.85 -3.40
C LEU A 25 51.75 -3.28 -4.88
N GLN A 26 50.97 -4.33 -5.18
CA GLN A 26 49.93 -4.40 -6.26
C GLN A 26 49.40 -5.84 -6.51
N GLY A 27 48.08 -6.05 -6.27
CA GLY A 27 47.13 -6.99 -6.93
C GLY A 27 47.19 -8.51 -6.64
N PRO A 28 46.16 -9.34 -6.99
CA PRO A 28 44.75 -9.03 -7.33
C PRO A 28 43.72 -9.82 -6.48
N LEU A 29 42.63 -9.16 -6.05
CA LEU A 29 41.44 -9.81 -5.48
C LEU A 29 40.52 -10.33 -6.61
N SER A 30 40.96 -11.38 -7.32
CA SER A 30 40.05 -12.21 -8.12
C SER A 30 39.53 -13.33 -7.23
N ASN A 31 38.34 -13.18 -6.65
CA ASN A 31 37.43 -14.27 -6.24
C ASN A 31 36.21 -13.74 -5.44
N LYS A 32 35.40 -12.83 -6.00
CA LYS A 32 34.04 -12.54 -5.48
C LYS A 32 33.03 -12.12 -6.57
N LEU A 33 33.24 -12.50 -7.83
CA LEU A 33 32.47 -11.97 -8.96
C LEU A 33 31.44 -12.92 -9.59
N THR A 34 31.00 -13.98 -8.89
CA THR A 34 30.12 -14.99 -9.51
C THR A 34 28.72 -15.16 -8.92
N ASP A 35 28.22 -14.29 -8.04
CA ASP A 35 26.86 -14.48 -7.47
C ASP A 35 25.91 -13.27 -7.55
N TRP A 36 26.17 -12.29 -8.41
CA TRP A 36 25.38 -11.05 -8.50
C TRP A 36 24.41 -10.94 -9.69
N THR A 37 24.09 -12.04 -10.38
CA THR A 37 23.26 -12.01 -11.61
C THR A 37 21.78 -12.37 -11.43
N LYS A 38 21.20 -12.23 -10.22
CA LYS A 38 19.77 -12.53 -9.98
C LYS A 38 18.95 -11.39 -9.35
N SER A 39 19.31 -10.14 -9.63
CA SER A 39 18.50 -8.99 -9.18
C SER A 39 18.08 -8.14 -10.38
N THR A 40 16.81 -8.19 -10.75
CA THR A 40 16.15 -7.31 -11.72
C THR A 40 15.97 -5.88 -11.18
N LYS A 41 17.07 -5.22 -10.79
CA LYS A 41 17.07 -3.80 -10.38
C LYS A 41 17.25 -2.93 -11.63
N LYS A 42 16.31 -1.98 -11.86
CA LYS A 42 16.51 -0.87 -12.80
C LYS A 42 17.62 0.04 -12.23
N GLN A 43 18.81 0.02 -12.82
CA GLN A 43 19.91 0.91 -12.45
C GLN A 43 20.08 1.97 -13.54
N ILE A 44 20.06 3.25 -13.15
CA ILE A 44 20.36 4.40 -14.02
C ILE A 44 21.87 4.67 -13.90
N LEU A 45 22.60 4.61 -15.02
CA LEU A 45 24.03 4.91 -15.09
C LEU A 45 24.28 6.35 -15.54
N ILE A 46 25.21 7.05 -14.87
CA ILE A 46 25.72 8.37 -15.25
C ILE A 46 27.23 8.24 -15.51
N THR A 47 27.73 8.70 -16.66
CA THR A 47 29.14 8.59 -17.04
C THR A 47 29.96 9.82 -16.61
N LYS A 48 31.26 9.65 -16.33
CA LYS A 48 32.19 10.72 -15.92
C LYS A 48 32.24 11.93 -16.86
N GLU A 49 32.10 11.70 -18.17
CA GLU A 49 32.05 12.77 -19.19
C GLU A 49 30.81 13.66 -19.02
N ARG A 50 29.73 13.17 -18.40
CA ARG A 50 28.49 13.91 -18.14
C ARG A 50 28.43 14.55 -16.75
N VAL A 51 29.19 14.05 -15.77
CA VAL A 51 29.39 14.72 -14.47
C VAL A 51 30.09 16.07 -14.65
N ALA A 52 31.01 16.17 -15.62
CA ALA A 52 31.67 17.43 -15.96
C ALA A 52 30.70 18.51 -16.49
N MET A 53 29.55 18.11 -17.08
CA MET A 53 28.51 19.03 -17.53
C MET A 53 27.55 19.46 -16.40
N MET A 54 27.55 18.76 -15.26
CA MET A 54 26.76 19.11 -14.07
C MET A 54 27.44 20.15 -13.17
N ASN A 55 28.76 20.36 -13.34
CA ASN A 55 29.55 21.38 -12.64
C ASN A 55 29.54 22.77 -13.33
N ASP A 56 28.79 22.94 -14.42
CA ASP A 56 28.62 24.23 -15.06
C ASP A 56 27.44 24.96 -14.38
N ASP A 57 27.67 26.17 -13.84
CA ASP A 57 26.75 27.02 -13.04
C ASP A 57 25.37 27.30 -13.69
N LYS A 58 25.15 26.80 -14.91
CA LYS A 58 23.93 26.94 -15.70
C LYS A 58 22.92 25.81 -15.50
N MET A 59 23.27 24.70 -14.84
CA MET A 59 22.32 23.60 -14.62
C MET A 59 21.89 23.50 -13.15
N LYS A 60 20.93 24.35 -12.77
CA LYS A 60 20.22 24.22 -11.49
C LYS A 60 19.29 23.01 -11.56
N VAL A 61 19.72 21.88 -11.01
CA VAL A 61 18.80 20.81 -10.64
C VAL A 61 17.97 21.36 -9.47
N PRO A 62 16.63 21.38 -9.56
CA PRO A 62 15.85 21.92 -8.47
C PRO A 62 15.92 20.96 -7.28
N ILE A 63 16.20 21.52 -6.10
CA ILE A 63 16.13 20.81 -4.83
C ILE A 63 14.65 20.78 -4.44
N PHE A 64 14.10 19.58 -4.25
CA PHE A 64 12.68 19.40 -3.93
C PHE A 64 12.53 18.61 -2.63
N ASP A 65 12.02 19.28 -1.60
CA ASP A 65 11.80 18.72 -0.26
C ASP A 65 10.39 18.12 -0.12
N SER A 66 10.04 17.04 -0.85
CA SER A 66 8.87 16.17 -0.51
C SER A 66 8.65 14.90 -1.37
N HIS A 67 7.95 13.94 -0.75
CA HIS A 67 7.62 12.58 -1.19
C HIS A 67 6.61 12.44 -2.34
N TYR A 68 6.93 11.61 -3.34
CA TYR A 68 5.97 11.04 -4.31
C TYR A 68 6.50 9.71 -4.93
N GLU A 69 5.67 8.66 -5.00
CA GLU A 69 6.04 7.39 -5.67
C GLU A 69 6.28 7.53 -7.19
N HIS A 70 5.94 8.68 -7.79
CA HIS A 70 6.15 8.95 -9.22
C HIS A 70 7.53 9.59 -9.53
N TRP A 71 8.38 9.80 -8.52
CA TRP A 71 9.70 10.44 -8.69
C TRP A 71 10.65 9.65 -9.59
N SER A 72 10.63 8.32 -9.53
CA SER A 72 11.52 7.49 -10.35
C SER A 72 11.22 7.65 -11.84
N GLU A 73 9.94 7.71 -12.23
CA GLU A 73 9.54 7.87 -13.63
C GLU A 73 9.74 9.32 -14.12
N MET A 74 9.51 10.32 -13.26
CA MET A 74 9.74 11.72 -13.61
C MET A 74 11.24 12.05 -13.73
N MET A 75 12.08 11.57 -12.81
CA MET A 75 13.53 11.71 -12.91
C MET A 75 14.10 10.87 -14.06
N GLU A 76 13.54 9.68 -14.34
CA GLU A 76 13.90 8.90 -15.53
C GLU A 76 13.62 9.69 -16.82
N ASN A 77 12.45 10.31 -16.93
CA ASN A 77 12.09 11.12 -18.09
C ASN A 77 12.92 12.40 -18.20
N LEU A 78 13.23 13.06 -17.07
CA LEU A 78 14.09 14.25 -17.03
C LEU A 78 15.52 13.90 -17.48
N MET A 79 16.08 12.80 -16.98
CA MET A 79 17.42 12.33 -17.32
C MET A 79 17.51 11.84 -18.77
N ARG A 80 16.46 11.23 -19.32
CA ARG A 80 16.37 10.89 -20.76
C ARG A 80 16.28 12.15 -21.63
N ALA A 81 15.40 13.10 -21.28
CA ALA A 81 15.18 14.33 -22.05
C ALA A 81 16.41 15.25 -22.07
N LYS A 82 17.21 15.25 -20.99
CA LYS A 82 18.46 16.00 -20.91
C LYS A 82 19.69 15.20 -21.36
N GLN A 83 19.51 13.95 -21.78
CA GLN A 83 20.60 13.02 -22.15
C GLN A 83 21.66 12.92 -21.03
N LEU A 84 21.24 12.68 -19.80
CA LEU A 84 22.13 12.61 -18.62
C LEU A 84 22.33 11.19 -18.08
N GLY A 85 21.52 10.21 -18.49
CA GLY A 85 21.67 8.79 -18.11
C GLY A 85 21.23 7.79 -19.19
N HIS A 86 21.52 6.50 -18.97
CA HIS A 86 21.04 5.34 -19.75
C HIS A 86 20.94 4.10 -18.85
N PHE A 87 20.24 3.05 -19.27
CA PHE A 87 20.12 1.81 -18.49
C PHE A 87 21.39 0.97 -18.57
N SER A 88 21.62 0.11 -17.56
CA SER A 88 22.78 -0.79 -17.55
C SER A 88 22.83 -1.75 -18.74
N TYR A 89 21.68 -2.17 -19.28
CA TYR A 89 21.61 -3.00 -20.49
C TYR A 89 21.91 -2.23 -21.79
N GLU A 90 21.96 -0.89 -21.74
CA GLU A 90 22.34 -0.01 -22.85
C GLU A 90 23.84 0.32 -22.82
N CYS A 91 24.57 -0.16 -21.81
CA CYS A 91 26.01 0.04 -21.67
C CYS A 91 26.78 -0.91 -22.61
N PRO A 92 27.69 -0.41 -23.47
CA PRO A 92 28.50 -1.28 -24.33
C PRO A 92 29.41 -2.18 -23.48
N TYR A 93 29.45 -3.48 -23.80
CA TYR A 93 30.21 -4.53 -23.10
C TYR A 93 31.74 -4.32 -23.01
N SER A 94 32.27 -3.18 -23.45
CA SER A 94 33.71 -2.91 -23.61
C SER A 94 34.24 -1.68 -22.87
N LYS A 95 33.46 -1.04 -21.97
CA LYS A 95 33.95 0.08 -21.15
C LYS A 95 33.71 -0.12 -19.66
N GLU A 96 34.76 0.14 -18.86
CA GLU A 96 34.72 0.19 -17.40
C GLU A 96 33.78 1.32 -16.93
N ALA A 97 32.78 0.99 -16.12
CA ALA A 97 31.95 1.97 -15.42
C ALA A 97 32.68 2.39 -14.13
N ASN A 98 32.91 3.70 -13.95
CA ASN A 98 33.48 4.25 -12.73
C ASN A 98 32.36 4.66 -11.77
N TYR A 99 32.42 4.16 -10.54
CA TYR A 99 31.56 4.57 -9.43
C TYR A 99 32.07 5.89 -8.83
N ALA A 100 31.18 6.81 -8.49
CA ALA A 100 31.53 8.02 -7.75
C ALA A 100 31.52 7.70 -6.25
N GLY A 101 32.65 7.94 -5.57
CA GLY A 101 32.71 8.00 -4.10
C GLY A 101 32.78 9.46 -3.67
N PHE A 102 31.99 9.84 -2.67
CA PHE A 102 31.95 11.19 -2.10
C PHE A 102 33.00 11.31 -0.98
N TYR A 103 33.58 12.50 -0.80
CA TYR A 103 34.61 12.77 0.21
C TYR A 103 33.96 13.13 1.57
N GLU A 104 34.64 12.77 2.68
CA GLU A 104 34.15 12.73 4.08
C GLU A 104 33.62 14.03 4.71
N ASN A 105 33.55 15.16 3.98
CA ASN A 105 33.15 16.45 4.56
C ASN A 105 32.02 17.17 3.80
N GLU A 106 31.29 16.49 2.91
CA GLU A 106 30.05 17.03 2.34
C GLU A 106 28.84 16.41 3.08
N GLU A 107 27.96 17.27 3.61
CA GLU A 107 26.65 16.82 4.09
C GLU A 107 25.83 16.37 2.88
N VAL A 108 25.64 15.06 2.77
CA VAL A 108 24.75 14.44 1.80
C VAL A 108 23.65 13.75 2.59
N THR A 109 22.40 14.17 2.39
CA THR A 109 21.23 13.41 2.80
C THR A 109 21.15 12.17 1.91
N LEU A 110 21.80 11.09 2.34
CA LEU A 110 21.63 9.78 1.74
C LEU A 110 20.39 9.16 2.37
N MET A 111 19.35 8.96 1.57
CA MET A 111 18.37 7.90 1.83
C MET A 111 19.13 6.57 1.70
N ASP A 112 19.63 6.05 2.82
CA ASP A 112 20.35 4.80 2.83
C ASP A 112 19.36 3.64 3.07
N ASP A 113 19.35 2.67 2.17
CA ASP A 113 18.58 1.43 2.30
C ASP A 113 19.24 0.56 3.38
N ILE A 114 18.79 0.68 4.63
CA ILE A 114 19.27 -0.21 5.70
C ILE A 114 18.59 -1.57 5.53
N HIS A 115 19.31 -2.51 4.93
CA HIS A 115 18.94 -3.92 4.90
C HIS A 115 19.38 -4.61 6.19
N MET A 116 18.44 -4.87 7.09
CA MET A 116 18.55 -5.98 8.04
C MET A 116 17.58 -7.07 7.60
N GLU A 117 18.13 -8.28 7.48
CA GLU A 117 17.52 -9.55 7.10
C GLU A 117 16.01 -9.45 6.80
N ASP A 118 15.71 -9.30 5.50
CA ASP A 118 14.39 -9.35 4.86
C ASP A 118 13.46 -8.13 4.94
N SER A 119 13.95 -6.92 5.22
CA SER A 119 13.14 -5.68 5.05
C SER A 119 13.93 -4.44 4.56
N VAL A 120 13.20 -3.46 4.00
CA VAL A 120 13.68 -2.13 3.57
C VAL A 120 13.00 -1.09 4.48
N PHE A 121 13.79 -0.22 5.12
CA PHE A 121 13.28 0.88 5.95
C PHE A 121 13.69 2.23 5.34
N MET A 122 12.78 3.20 5.38
CA MET A 122 13.09 4.62 5.16
C MET A 122 13.16 5.30 6.53
N ALA A 123 14.37 5.63 6.98
CA ALA A 123 14.59 6.44 8.15
C ALA A 123 15.47 7.64 7.78
N ASN A 124 15.05 8.85 8.13
CA ASN A 124 15.94 10.01 8.10
C ASN A 124 16.97 9.79 9.21
N THR A 125 18.18 9.38 8.83
CA THR A 125 19.30 9.21 9.77
C THR A 125 20.23 10.41 9.60
N THR A 126 20.38 11.23 10.63
CA THR A 126 21.47 12.20 10.71
C THR A 126 22.57 11.58 11.58
N VAL A 127 23.71 11.27 10.97
CA VAL A 127 24.90 10.79 11.69
C VAL A 127 25.71 12.01 12.09
N LYS A 128 25.94 12.19 13.40
CA LYS A 128 26.86 13.20 13.93
C LYS A 128 27.82 12.51 14.89
N ASN A 129 29.13 12.65 14.66
CA ASN A 129 30.19 12.12 15.53
C ASN A 129 30.10 10.60 15.83
N ASN A 130 29.79 9.75 14.83
CA ASN A 130 29.66 8.30 15.00
C ASN A 130 28.54 7.82 15.95
N GLU A 131 27.62 8.70 16.34
CA GLU A 131 26.40 8.31 17.06
C GLU A 131 25.20 8.39 16.12
N VAL A 132 24.42 7.30 16.08
CA VAL A 132 23.10 7.29 15.43
C VAL A 132 22.16 8.06 16.36
N LEU A 133 21.89 9.31 16.00
CA LEU A 133 20.80 10.06 16.61
C LEU A 133 19.51 9.45 16.05
N ALA A 134 18.89 8.53 16.79
CA ALA A 134 17.52 8.17 16.54
C ALA A 134 16.70 9.45 16.70
N PHE A 135 16.18 10.00 15.60
CA PHE A 135 15.19 11.05 15.71
C PHE A 135 14.03 10.50 16.51
N GLU A 136 13.70 11.18 17.61
CA GLU A 136 12.42 10.99 18.27
C GLU A 136 11.33 11.18 17.20
N HIS A 137 10.61 10.08 16.98
CA HIS A 137 9.38 9.95 16.24
C HIS A 137 8.65 11.27 15.97
N THR A 138 8.62 11.67 14.70
CA THR A 138 7.44 12.40 14.24
C THR A 138 6.27 11.42 14.31
N ASP A 139 5.26 11.74 15.12
CA ASP A 139 4.07 10.90 15.28
C ASP A 139 3.36 10.80 13.92
N MET A 140 3.62 9.73 13.18
CA MET A 140 2.96 9.44 11.91
C MET A 140 1.45 9.50 12.09
N ARG A 141 0.76 10.17 11.16
CA ARG A 141 -0.71 10.28 11.21
C ARG A 141 -1.34 8.89 11.38
N PRO A 142 -2.30 8.77 12.31
CA PRO A 142 -3.03 7.53 12.46
C PRO A 142 -3.80 7.17 11.18
N LYS A 143 -4.08 5.88 10.97
CA LYS A 143 -4.69 5.38 9.73
C LYS A 143 -6.13 4.92 9.92
N ILE A 144 -6.95 5.09 8.89
CA ILE A 144 -8.25 4.44 8.72
C ILE A 144 -8.19 3.63 7.43
N TYR A 145 -8.28 2.30 7.51
CA TYR A 145 -8.26 1.45 6.32
C TYR A 145 -9.67 1.20 5.79
N LEU A 146 -9.84 1.22 4.47
CA LEU A 146 -11.06 0.85 3.78
C LEU A 146 -10.86 -0.49 3.07
N PHE A 147 -11.36 -1.59 3.64
CA PHE A 147 -11.17 -2.94 3.10
C PHE A 147 -12.47 -3.48 2.51
N GLY A 148 -12.47 -3.81 1.22
CA GLY A 148 -13.71 -4.22 0.56
C GLY A 148 -13.55 -4.63 -0.90
N ASP A 149 -14.67 -4.69 -1.59
CA ASP A 149 -14.75 -5.05 -3.01
C ASP A 149 -14.67 -3.81 -3.95
N SER A 150 -15.27 -3.88 -5.13
CA SER A 150 -15.31 -2.79 -6.13
C SER A 150 -15.94 -1.52 -5.58
N ILE A 151 -16.94 -1.61 -4.70
CA ILE A 151 -17.57 -0.42 -4.10
C ILE A 151 -16.57 0.34 -3.22
N THR A 152 -15.63 -0.39 -2.63
CA THR A 152 -14.51 0.19 -1.88
C THR A 152 -13.41 0.66 -2.82
N GLU A 153 -13.03 -0.11 -3.83
CA GLU A 153 -12.02 0.27 -4.83
C GLU A 153 -12.35 1.61 -5.50
N GLU A 154 -13.61 1.80 -5.86
CA GLU A 154 -14.10 3.01 -6.52
C GLU A 154 -14.34 4.18 -5.57
N SER A 155 -14.18 3.99 -4.25
CA SER A 155 -14.49 4.99 -3.22
C SER A 155 -13.63 6.26 -3.29
N PHE A 156 -12.50 6.22 -3.99
CA PHE A 156 -11.63 7.38 -4.24
C PHE A 156 -11.89 8.05 -5.60
N SER A 157 -12.87 7.56 -6.38
CA SER A 157 -13.33 8.25 -7.59
C SER A 157 -13.86 9.66 -7.25
N ALA A 158 -14.01 10.52 -8.26
CA ALA A 158 -14.59 11.84 -8.06
C ALA A 158 -15.99 11.74 -7.40
N GLY A 159 -16.13 12.32 -6.20
CA GLY A 159 -17.35 12.24 -5.38
C GLY A 159 -17.56 10.91 -4.64
N GLY A 160 -16.53 10.08 -4.56
CA GLY A 160 -16.53 8.84 -3.82
C GLY A 160 -16.43 9.02 -2.30
N TRP A 161 -16.99 8.06 -1.55
CA TRP A 161 -17.08 8.16 -0.08
C TRP A 161 -15.71 8.09 0.62
N GLY A 162 -14.74 7.37 0.05
CA GLY A 162 -13.37 7.28 0.56
C GLY A 162 -12.60 8.59 0.37
N ALA A 163 -12.76 9.24 -0.78
CA ALA A 163 -12.22 10.59 -1.01
C ALA A 163 -12.86 11.62 -0.06
N ALA A 164 -14.17 11.52 0.18
CA ALA A 164 -14.86 12.38 1.15
C ALA A 164 -14.36 12.15 2.59
N LEU A 165 -14.10 10.90 2.99
CA LEU A 165 -13.48 10.59 4.28
C LEU A 165 -12.06 11.17 4.38
N ALA A 166 -11.23 11.01 3.35
CA ALA A 166 -9.87 11.55 3.33
C ALA A 166 -9.87 13.08 3.44
N HIS A 167 -10.81 13.74 2.78
CA HIS A 167 -11.01 15.17 2.92
C HIS A 167 -11.47 15.56 4.34
N HIS A 168 -12.43 14.81 4.91
CA HIS A 168 -12.93 15.06 6.26
C HIS A 168 -11.82 14.99 7.30
N PHE A 169 -10.98 13.95 7.25
CA PHE A 169 -9.86 13.73 8.18
C PHE A 169 -8.53 14.37 7.73
N SER A 170 -8.58 15.35 6.82
CA SER A 170 -7.37 16.05 6.37
C SER A 170 -6.57 16.58 7.57
N ARG A 171 -5.25 16.32 7.56
CA ARG A 171 -4.32 16.67 8.66
C ARG A 171 -4.60 16.01 10.01
N THR A 172 -5.46 14.99 10.10
CA THR A 172 -5.75 14.27 11.35
C THR A 172 -5.56 12.76 11.22
N ALA A 173 -5.99 12.16 10.11
CA ALA A 173 -5.78 10.73 9.84
C ALA A 173 -5.62 10.46 8.34
N ASP A 174 -4.78 9.48 8.00
CA ASP A 174 -4.66 8.99 6.63
C ASP A 174 -5.73 7.93 6.35
N VAL A 175 -6.50 8.14 5.29
CA VAL A 175 -7.49 7.16 4.82
C VAL A 175 -6.86 6.31 3.72
N VAL A 176 -6.73 5.01 3.97
CA VAL A 176 -5.95 4.10 3.12
C VAL A 176 -6.86 3.08 2.44
N LEU A 177 -6.86 3.11 1.11
CA LEU A 177 -7.67 2.22 0.28
C LEU A 177 -7.10 0.80 0.20
N ARG A 178 -7.95 -0.21 0.43
CA ARG A 178 -7.73 -1.65 0.19
C ARG A 178 -8.99 -2.28 -0.43
N GLY A 179 -9.49 -1.67 -1.50
CA GLY A 179 -10.60 -2.21 -2.30
C GLY A 179 -10.11 -3.15 -3.40
N PHE A 180 -10.85 -4.22 -3.67
CA PHE A 180 -10.51 -5.22 -4.67
C PHE A 180 -11.73 -5.60 -5.51
N SER A 181 -11.82 -5.04 -6.71
CA SER A 181 -12.96 -5.23 -7.61
C SER A 181 -13.24 -6.71 -7.91
N GLY A 182 -14.51 -7.08 -7.78
CA GLY A 182 -15.00 -8.46 -7.97
C GLY A 182 -14.73 -9.43 -6.82
N TYR A 183 -14.01 -9.05 -5.76
CA TYR A 183 -13.70 -9.95 -4.66
C TYR A 183 -14.93 -10.26 -3.79
N ASN A 184 -15.03 -11.52 -3.37
CA ASN A 184 -15.94 -11.97 -2.32
C ASN A 184 -15.16 -12.24 -1.02
N THR A 185 -15.86 -12.57 0.06
CA THR A 185 -15.21 -12.82 1.36
C THR A 185 -14.26 -14.02 1.34
N ARG A 186 -14.54 -15.06 0.53
CA ARG A 186 -13.66 -16.22 0.37
C ARG A 186 -12.28 -15.83 -0.17
N TRP A 187 -12.24 -14.92 -1.14
CA TRP A 187 -10.98 -14.43 -1.72
C TRP A 187 -10.31 -13.39 -0.82
N ALA A 188 -11.09 -12.52 -0.15
CA ALA A 188 -10.59 -11.58 0.85
C ALA A 188 -9.75 -12.31 1.92
N MET A 189 -10.24 -13.44 2.43
CA MET A 189 -9.52 -14.30 3.38
C MET A 189 -8.15 -14.77 2.87
N LYS A 190 -7.97 -14.95 1.56
CA LYS A 190 -6.71 -15.42 0.97
C LYS A 190 -5.65 -14.32 0.82
N VAL A 191 -6.06 -13.06 0.93
CA VAL A 191 -5.16 -11.92 0.74
C VAL A 191 -4.91 -11.13 2.02
N LEU A 192 -5.57 -11.45 3.15
CA LEU A 192 -5.42 -10.72 4.41
C LEU A 192 -3.96 -10.47 4.82
N ASP A 193 -3.09 -11.48 4.75
CA ASP A 193 -1.67 -11.32 5.10
C ASP A 193 -0.90 -10.45 4.10
N LYS A 194 -1.33 -10.39 2.84
CA LYS A 194 -0.72 -9.50 1.83
C LYS A 194 -1.21 -8.06 1.96
N VAL A 195 -2.48 -7.90 2.35
CA VAL A 195 -3.13 -6.60 2.53
C VAL A 195 -2.66 -5.95 3.82
N PHE A 196 -2.50 -6.75 4.88
CA PHE A 196 -2.09 -6.35 6.22
C PHE A 196 -0.91 -7.22 6.72
N PRO A 197 0.29 -7.07 6.10
CA PRO A 197 1.45 -7.90 6.39
C PRO A 197 2.00 -7.69 7.80
N ALA A 198 2.74 -8.67 8.34
CA ALA A 198 3.17 -8.74 9.75
C ALA A 198 4.00 -7.51 10.17
N GLU A 199 4.76 -6.97 9.23
CA GLU A 199 5.65 -5.83 9.36
C GLU A 199 4.89 -4.53 9.63
N MET A 200 3.59 -4.47 9.32
CA MET A 200 2.75 -3.35 9.77
C MET A 200 2.64 -3.23 11.30
N ASN A 201 3.04 -4.27 12.06
CA ASN A 201 3.17 -4.23 13.51
C ASN A 201 4.61 -3.93 14.00
N VAL A 202 5.62 -4.09 13.15
CA VAL A 202 7.03 -4.10 13.54
C VAL A 202 7.72 -2.92 12.88
N GLY A 203 7.78 -1.81 13.61
CA GLY A 203 8.33 -0.55 13.13
C GLY A 203 7.27 0.54 13.14
N ASN A 204 7.08 1.17 14.29
CA ASN A 204 6.40 2.47 14.48
C ASN A 204 4.95 2.60 13.96
N GLY A 205 4.39 1.58 13.33
CA GLY A 205 3.02 1.51 12.84
C GLY A 205 2.06 1.34 14.02
N ARG A 206 1.57 2.46 14.56
CA ARG A 206 0.43 2.43 15.48
C ARG A 206 -0.72 1.66 14.82
N ALA A 207 -1.43 0.87 15.62
CA ALA A 207 -2.67 0.24 15.21
C ALA A 207 -3.57 1.30 14.52
N PRO A 208 -4.19 0.99 13.37
CA PRO A 208 -5.12 1.93 12.75
C PRO A 208 -6.27 2.24 13.70
N LEU A 209 -6.81 3.44 13.61
CA LEU A 209 -7.97 3.85 14.40
C LEU A 209 -9.17 2.96 14.07
N ALA A 210 -9.37 2.73 12.77
CA ALA A 210 -10.45 1.91 12.27
C ALA A 210 -10.10 1.16 10.98
N VAL A 211 -10.81 0.06 10.77
CA VAL A 211 -10.86 -0.67 9.51
C VAL A 211 -12.33 -0.87 9.16
N THR A 212 -12.78 -0.35 8.02
CA THR A 212 -14.08 -0.73 7.47
C THR A 212 -13.93 -2.03 6.68
N VAL A 213 -14.92 -2.92 6.81
CA VAL A 213 -15.00 -4.18 6.07
C VAL A 213 -16.29 -4.18 5.28
N PHE A 214 -16.19 -4.03 3.97
CA PHE A 214 -17.33 -3.83 3.06
C PHE A 214 -17.32 -4.88 1.94
N PHE A 215 -17.89 -6.05 2.25
CA PHE A 215 -18.05 -7.19 1.35
C PHE A 215 -19.47 -7.76 1.46
N GLY A 216 -19.84 -8.57 0.46
CA GLY A 216 -21.12 -9.26 0.42
C GLY A 216 -21.87 -9.07 -0.90
N ALA A 217 -21.55 -8.01 -1.66
CA ALA A 217 -22.21 -7.76 -2.94
C ALA A 217 -21.91 -8.86 -3.96
N ASN A 218 -20.67 -9.34 -3.98
CA ASN A 218 -20.23 -10.43 -4.85
C ASN A 218 -20.63 -11.81 -4.29
N ASP A 219 -20.53 -12.00 -2.98
CA ASP A 219 -20.98 -13.19 -2.27
C ASP A 219 -22.46 -13.50 -2.55
N ALA A 220 -23.29 -12.46 -2.64
CA ALA A 220 -24.72 -12.53 -2.92
C ALA A 220 -25.10 -12.85 -4.37
N CYS A 221 -24.14 -13.08 -5.27
CA CYS A 221 -24.43 -13.68 -6.58
C CYS A 221 -25.24 -14.96 -6.42
N LEU A 222 -26.20 -15.19 -7.32
CA LEU A 222 -26.96 -16.42 -7.31
C LEU A 222 -26.14 -17.58 -7.93
N PRO A 223 -26.17 -18.79 -7.34
CA PRO A 223 -25.35 -19.91 -7.80
C PRO A 223 -25.79 -20.49 -9.16
N ASP A 224 -26.98 -20.13 -9.64
CA ASP A 224 -27.59 -20.59 -10.89
C ASP A 224 -27.63 -19.48 -11.98
N ARG A 225 -26.75 -18.46 -11.85
CA ARG A 225 -26.67 -17.31 -12.79
C ARG A 225 -25.25 -17.11 -13.32
N CYS A 226 -25.09 -16.18 -14.28
CA CYS A 226 -23.83 -15.99 -15.03
C CYS A 226 -22.62 -15.58 -14.16
N SER A 227 -22.83 -15.01 -12.97
CA SER A 227 -21.78 -14.68 -12.00
C SER A 227 -21.70 -15.65 -10.81
N ALA A 228 -22.18 -16.88 -10.96
CA ALA A 228 -22.14 -17.91 -9.91
C ALA A 228 -20.74 -18.17 -9.33
N PHE A 229 -19.67 -17.91 -10.09
CA PHE A 229 -18.29 -18.06 -9.61
C PHE A 229 -17.93 -17.12 -8.44
N GLN A 230 -18.67 -16.02 -8.27
CA GLN A 230 -18.49 -15.10 -7.14
C GLN A 230 -19.29 -15.53 -5.90
N HIS A 231 -20.26 -16.44 -6.04
CA HIS A 231 -21.14 -16.85 -4.95
C HIS A 231 -20.37 -17.48 -3.78
N VAL A 232 -20.76 -17.07 -2.56
CA VAL A 232 -20.29 -17.65 -1.30
C VAL A 232 -21.52 -17.97 -0.45
N PRO A 233 -21.81 -19.24 -0.12
CA PRO A 233 -22.97 -19.59 0.70
C PRO A 233 -23.05 -18.77 1.98
N ILE A 234 -24.26 -18.42 2.41
CA ILE A 234 -24.48 -17.46 3.51
C ILE A 234 -23.79 -17.86 4.82
N ASP A 235 -23.74 -19.15 5.15
CA ASP A 235 -23.06 -19.65 6.33
C ASP A 235 -21.54 -19.48 6.23
N GLU A 236 -20.97 -19.70 5.04
CA GLU A 236 -19.56 -19.45 4.76
C GLU A 236 -19.24 -17.94 4.79
N TYR A 237 -20.13 -17.10 4.23
CA TYR A 237 -20.01 -15.65 4.32
C TYR A 237 -19.95 -15.16 5.78
N LYS A 238 -20.84 -15.67 6.64
CA LYS A 238 -20.80 -15.36 8.08
C LYS A 238 -19.48 -15.79 8.71
N GLN A 239 -19.04 -17.02 8.46
CA GLN A 239 -17.78 -17.55 8.99
C GLN A 239 -16.58 -16.72 8.53
N ASN A 240 -16.55 -16.32 7.26
CA ASN A 240 -15.50 -15.47 6.71
C ASN A 240 -15.50 -14.10 7.37
N LEU A 241 -16.65 -13.46 7.56
CA LEU A 241 -16.73 -12.18 8.27
C LEU A 241 -16.23 -12.29 9.72
N HIS A 242 -16.62 -13.32 10.47
CA HIS A 242 -16.07 -13.57 11.81
C HIS A 242 -14.55 -13.71 11.76
N ALA A 243 -14.03 -14.48 10.80
CA ALA A 243 -12.60 -14.71 10.67
C ALA A 243 -11.83 -13.43 10.29
N ILE A 244 -12.38 -12.58 9.42
CA ILE A 244 -11.81 -11.27 9.09
C ILE A 244 -11.77 -10.37 10.33
N VAL A 245 -12.88 -10.26 11.07
CA VAL A 245 -12.94 -9.44 12.29
C VAL A 245 -11.95 -9.97 13.34
N ALA A 246 -11.90 -11.27 13.56
CA ALA A 246 -10.98 -11.90 14.49
C ALA A 246 -9.51 -11.69 14.07
N TYR A 247 -9.20 -11.82 12.79
CA TYR A 247 -7.86 -11.55 12.25
C TYR A 247 -7.44 -10.11 12.57
N LEU A 248 -8.28 -9.12 12.25
CA LEU A 248 -7.99 -7.70 12.48
C LEU A 248 -7.87 -7.38 13.97
N LYS A 249 -8.73 -7.96 14.82
CA LYS A 249 -8.68 -7.74 16.28
C LYS A 249 -7.51 -8.44 16.96
N ASN A 250 -7.14 -9.64 16.51
CA ASN A 250 -5.92 -10.30 16.99
C ASN A 250 -4.67 -9.52 16.59
N ARG A 251 -4.71 -8.90 15.40
CA ARG A 251 -3.62 -8.08 14.90
C ARG A 251 -3.52 -6.74 15.64
N TRP A 252 -4.65 -6.08 15.82
CA TRP A 252 -4.79 -4.76 16.43
C TRP A 252 -5.97 -4.73 17.41
N PRO A 253 -5.75 -5.10 18.68
CA PRO A 253 -6.83 -5.22 19.66
C PRO A 253 -7.62 -3.92 19.87
N SER A 254 -6.96 -2.77 19.78
CA SER A 254 -7.54 -1.43 19.96
C SER A 254 -8.26 -0.87 18.73
N THR A 255 -8.03 -1.42 17.52
CA THR A 255 -8.64 -0.92 16.29
C THR A 255 -10.15 -1.14 16.27
N HIS A 256 -10.92 -0.13 15.85
CA HIS A 256 -12.35 -0.29 15.61
C HIS A 256 -12.60 -0.97 14.26
N VAL A 257 -13.22 -2.15 14.27
CA VAL A 257 -13.63 -2.83 13.03
C VAL A 257 -15.10 -2.49 12.78
N ILE A 258 -15.41 -1.84 11.65
CA ILE A 258 -16.77 -1.42 11.29
C ILE A 258 -17.22 -2.26 10.10
N LEU A 259 -18.28 -3.04 10.27
CA LEU A 259 -18.86 -3.81 9.15
C LEU A 259 -19.83 -2.93 8.35
N ILE A 260 -19.82 -3.08 7.03
CA ILE A 260 -20.78 -2.43 6.13
C ILE A 260 -21.52 -3.52 5.37
N THR A 261 -22.84 -3.55 5.46
CA THR A 261 -23.66 -4.52 4.72
C THR A 261 -23.56 -4.26 3.20
N PRO A 262 -23.71 -5.28 2.34
CA PRO A 262 -23.89 -5.02 0.91
C PRO A 262 -25.05 -4.04 0.65
N PRO A 263 -24.96 -3.18 -0.38
CA PRO A 263 -26.07 -2.32 -0.78
C PRO A 263 -27.26 -3.16 -1.28
N PRO A 264 -28.45 -2.55 -1.42
CA PRO A 264 -29.53 -3.19 -2.16
C PRO A 264 -29.16 -3.33 -3.65
N ILE A 265 -29.89 -4.17 -4.37
CA ILE A 265 -29.67 -4.42 -5.81
C ILE A 265 -30.87 -3.89 -6.59
N ASP A 266 -30.64 -2.98 -7.53
CA ASP A 266 -31.65 -2.66 -8.54
C ASP A 266 -31.52 -3.64 -9.70
N GLU A 267 -32.40 -4.65 -9.69
CA GLU A 267 -32.44 -5.74 -10.66
C GLU A 267 -32.68 -5.25 -12.08
N VAL A 268 -33.47 -4.19 -12.27
CA VAL A 268 -33.68 -3.58 -13.58
C VAL A 268 -32.38 -2.92 -14.06
N GLY A 269 -31.72 -2.17 -13.18
CA GLY A 269 -30.41 -1.58 -13.45
C GLY A 269 -29.36 -2.63 -13.83
N ARG A 270 -29.32 -3.77 -13.12
CA ARG A 270 -28.42 -4.90 -13.41
C ARG A 270 -28.68 -5.53 -14.78
N LEU A 271 -29.95 -5.69 -15.16
CA LEU A 271 -30.33 -6.22 -16.47
C LEU A 271 -29.96 -5.30 -17.64
N LEU A 272 -29.89 -3.98 -17.41
CA LEU A 272 -29.46 -2.99 -18.42
C LEU A 272 -27.94 -2.89 -18.55
N HIS A 273 -27.20 -3.18 -17.48
CA HIS A 273 -25.74 -3.10 -17.42
C HIS A 273 -25.10 -4.49 -17.24
N ARG A 274 -25.41 -5.41 -18.16
CA ARG A 274 -24.94 -6.80 -18.10
C ARG A 274 -23.42 -6.85 -18.33
N TYR A 275 -22.74 -7.68 -17.56
CA TYR A 275 -21.31 -7.93 -17.68
C TYR A 275 -21.09 -9.27 -18.41
N GLY A 276 -20.29 -9.28 -19.48
CA GLY A 276 -19.96 -10.48 -20.25
C GLY A 276 -20.95 -10.86 -21.36
N GLU A 277 -20.57 -11.88 -22.14
CA GLU A 277 -21.25 -12.28 -23.39
C GLU A 277 -22.46 -13.22 -23.17
N ILE A 278 -22.61 -13.83 -21.98
CA ILE A 278 -23.72 -14.74 -21.68
C ILE A 278 -24.92 -13.93 -21.18
N HIS A 279 -25.84 -13.64 -22.10
CA HIS A 279 -27.06 -12.91 -21.81
C HIS A 279 -28.16 -13.85 -21.29
N SER A 280 -28.21 -14.07 -19.97
CA SER A 280 -29.43 -14.56 -19.31
C SER A 280 -30.43 -13.41 -19.14
N ASP A 281 -31.72 -13.67 -19.30
CA ASP A 281 -32.79 -12.69 -19.04
C ASP A 281 -33.03 -12.42 -17.55
N LEU A 282 -32.24 -13.06 -16.68
CA LEU A 282 -32.30 -12.89 -15.24
C LEU A 282 -31.05 -12.17 -14.73
N PRO A 283 -31.19 -11.25 -13.75
CA PRO A 283 -30.04 -10.61 -13.14
C PRO A 283 -29.24 -11.66 -12.34
N GLU A 284 -27.92 -11.49 -12.30
CA GLU A 284 -27.04 -12.41 -11.58
C GLU A 284 -27.07 -12.23 -10.05
N ARG A 285 -27.69 -11.14 -9.59
CA ARG A 285 -27.95 -10.79 -8.20
C ARG A 285 -29.40 -10.32 -8.08
N THR A 286 -30.04 -10.59 -6.95
CA THR A 286 -31.38 -10.07 -6.63
C THR A 286 -31.35 -9.25 -5.35
N ASN A 287 -32.30 -8.34 -5.19
CA ASN A 287 -32.40 -7.54 -3.97
C ASN A 287 -32.75 -8.41 -2.76
N GLU A 288 -33.52 -9.48 -2.98
CA GLU A 288 -33.84 -10.47 -1.95
C GLU A 288 -32.59 -11.20 -1.46
N ALA A 289 -31.73 -11.66 -2.37
CA ALA A 289 -30.46 -12.27 -1.99
C ALA A 289 -29.61 -11.27 -1.21
N ALA A 290 -29.40 -10.05 -1.73
CA ALA A 290 -28.63 -9.01 -1.04
C ALA A 290 -29.15 -8.71 0.37
N ARG A 291 -30.48 -8.69 0.58
CA ARG A 291 -31.11 -8.54 1.90
C ARG A 291 -30.69 -9.64 2.87
N ASN A 292 -30.60 -10.88 2.42
CA ASN A 292 -30.19 -12.00 3.27
C ASN A 292 -28.73 -11.86 3.72
N TYR A 293 -27.83 -11.45 2.82
CA TYR A 293 -26.43 -11.17 3.17
C TYR A 293 -26.29 -9.94 4.07
N ALA A 294 -27.09 -8.89 3.85
CA ALA A 294 -27.13 -7.72 4.74
C ALA A 294 -27.53 -8.11 6.18
N LYS A 295 -28.60 -8.91 6.34
CA LYS A 295 -29.01 -9.45 7.64
C LYS A 295 -27.93 -10.30 8.29
N ALA A 296 -27.25 -11.14 7.51
CA ALA A 296 -26.16 -11.97 7.99
C ALA A 296 -24.98 -11.12 8.49
N CYS A 297 -24.61 -10.06 7.76
CA CYS A 297 -23.58 -9.11 8.15
C CYS A 297 -23.93 -8.38 9.46
N VAL A 298 -25.17 -7.88 9.59
CA VAL A 298 -25.66 -7.27 10.84
C VAL A 298 -25.59 -8.24 12.01
N THR A 299 -25.99 -9.51 11.79
CA THR A 299 -25.94 -10.55 12.82
C THR A 299 -24.49 -10.79 13.28
N VAL A 300 -23.55 -10.93 12.34
CA VAL A 300 -22.12 -11.12 12.66
C VAL A 300 -21.56 -9.91 13.40
N ALA A 301 -21.92 -8.69 13.00
CA ALA A 301 -21.48 -7.48 13.69
C ALA A 301 -21.91 -7.49 15.16
N GLN A 302 -23.17 -7.84 15.43
CA GLN A 302 -23.71 -7.96 16.79
C GLN A 302 -22.99 -9.05 17.60
N GLU A 303 -22.79 -10.23 17.01
CA GLU A 303 -22.07 -11.35 17.62
C GLU A 303 -20.61 -10.99 17.97
N CYS A 304 -19.97 -10.16 17.14
CA CYS A 304 -18.61 -9.67 17.37
C CYS A 304 -18.53 -8.41 18.26
N GLY A 305 -19.65 -7.79 18.64
CA GLY A 305 -19.67 -6.48 19.31
C GLY A 305 -19.07 -5.35 18.46
N ALA A 306 -19.15 -5.46 17.14
CA ALA A 306 -18.63 -4.49 16.19
C ALA A 306 -19.72 -3.51 15.73
N PRO A 307 -19.42 -2.21 15.53
CA PRO A 307 -20.32 -1.29 14.85
C PRO A 307 -20.65 -1.75 13.44
N VAL A 308 -21.88 -1.49 12.99
CA VAL A 308 -22.35 -1.83 11.65
C VAL A 308 -23.09 -0.69 10.98
N VAL A 309 -22.80 -0.49 9.70
CA VAL A 309 -23.59 0.33 8.77
C VAL A 309 -24.52 -0.59 8.00
N ASP A 310 -25.82 -0.57 8.32
CA ASP A 310 -26.86 -1.29 7.57
C ASP A 310 -27.31 -0.46 6.35
N LEU A 311 -26.44 -0.47 5.33
CA LEU A 311 -26.64 0.26 4.09
C LEU A 311 -27.87 -0.22 3.32
N TRP A 312 -28.14 -1.53 3.35
CA TRP A 312 -29.31 -2.11 2.68
C TRP A 312 -30.60 -1.49 3.21
N SER A 313 -30.78 -1.50 4.53
CA SER A 313 -31.97 -0.91 5.16
C SER A 313 -32.00 0.60 5.01
N ARG A 314 -30.83 1.27 5.10
CA ARG A 314 -30.74 2.72 5.01
C ARG A 314 -31.19 3.26 3.65
N MET A 315 -30.71 2.69 2.55
CA MET A 315 -31.11 3.14 1.21
C MET A 315 -32.60 2.94 0.93
N HIS A 316 -33.21 1.87 1.45
CA HIS A 316 -34.64 1.60 1.31
C HIS A 316 -35.55 2.61 2.02
N GLN A 317 -35.01 3.49 2.87
CA GLN A 317 -35.80 4.57 3.51
C GLN A 317 -36.15 5.69 2.53
N PHE A 318 -35.55 5.71 1.34
CA PHE A 318 -35.76 6.76 0.34
C PHE A 318 -36.54 6.24 -0.86
N PRO A 319 -37.43 7.05 -1.44
CA PRO A 319 -38.09 6.72 -2.70
C PRO A 319 -37.07 6.64 -3.84
N ASP A 320 -37.35 5.79 -4.83
CA ASP A 320 -36.52 5.62 -6.03
C ASP A 320 -35.03 5.30 -5.76
N TRP A 321 -34.73 4.69 -4.61
CA TRP A 321 -33.38 4.39 -4.13
C TRP A 321 -32.50 3.70 -5.19
N GLY A 322 -33.08 2.82 -6.02
CA GLY A 322 -32.35 2.06 -7.03
C GLY A 322 -31.61 2.97 -8.00
N LYS A 323 -32.32 3.92 -8.61
CA LYS A 323 -31.72 4.89 -9.57
C LYS A 323 -31.01 6.03 -8.87
N ALA A 324 -31.50 6.44 -7.70
CA ALA A 324 -30.90 7.54 -6.96
C ALA A 324 -29.50 7.19 -6.46
N TYR A 325 -29.29 5.93 -6.05
CA TYR A 325 -28.08 5.52 -5.33
C TYR A 325 -27.24 4.48 -6.06
N LEU A 326 -27.76 3.80 -7.09
CA LEU A 326 -27.03 2.78 -7.85
C LEU A 326 -26.97 3.14 -9.34
N ARG A 327 -25.77 3.22 -9.93
CA ARG A 327 -25.57 3.66 -11.32
C ARG A 327 -25.86 2.56 -12.35
N ASP A 328 -25.53 1.32 -12.01
CA ASP A 328 -25.63 0.14 -12.86
C ASP A 328 -26.44 -0.99 -12.19
N GLY A 329 -27.21 -0.62 -11.18
CA GLY A 329 -27.95 -1.52 -10.32
C GLY A 329 -27.17 -2.11 -9.14
N LEU A 330 -25.88 -1.77 -8.99
CA LEU A 330 -25.03 -2.21 -7.88
C LEU A 330 -24.06 -1.14 -7.37
N HIS A 331 -23.25 -0.54 -8.25
CA HIS A 331 -22.23 0.43 -7.87
C HIS A 331 -22.85 1.79 -7.57
N LEU A 332 -22.21 2.53 -6.67
CA LEU A 332 -22.79 3.73 -6.09
C LEU A 332 -22.79 4.92 -7.07
N THR A 333 -23.88 5.68 -7.10
CA THR A 333 -23.89 7.04 -7.65
C THR A 333 -23.22 8.02 -6.67
N LEU A 334 -23.13 9.31 -7.04
CA LEU A 334 -22.73 10.37 -6.09
C LEU A 334 -23.63 10.37 -4.83
N GLY A 335 -24.94 10.17 -5.01
CA GLY A 335 -25.88 10.08 -3.90
C GLY A 335 -25.64 8.85 -3.03
N GLY A 336 -25.36 7.70 -3.63
CA GLY A 336 -25.05 6.47 -2.90
C GLY A 336 -23.76 6.58 -2.09
N ASN A 337 -22.72 7.20 -2.67
CA ASN A 337 -21.47 7.50 -1.97
C ASN A 337 -21.70 8.44 -0.78
N LYS A 338 -22.56 9.47 -0.93
CA LYS A 338 -22.90 10.38 0.17
C LYS A 338 -23.52 9.65 1.36
N ILE A 339 -24.43 8.70 1.12
CA ILE A 339 -25.02 7.89 2.20
C ILE A 339 -23.93 7.10 2.92
N VAL A 340 -23.05 6.40 2.19
CA VAL A 340 -21.98 5.62 2.82
C VAL A 340 -21.08 6.51 3.67
N PHE A 341 -20.67 7.67 3.15
CA PHE A 341 -19.88 8.64 3.89
C PHE A 341 -20.54 9.08 5.20
N GLU A 342 -21.81 9.50 5.14
CA GLU A 342 -22.55 10.00 6.31
C GLU A 342 -22.72 8.91 7.39
N GLU A 343 -23.08 7.69 6.98
CA GLU A 343 -23.25 6.58 7.92
C GLU A 343 -21.91 6.13 8.54
N VAL A 344 -20.83 6.09 7.75
CA VAL A 344 -19.49 5.73 8.25
C VAL A 344 -18.99 6.79 9.23
N ILE A 345 -19.14 8.09 8.93
CA ILE A 345 -18.81 9.17 9.87
C ILE A 345 -19.64 9.04 11.16
N GLY A 346 -20.93 8.74 11.06
CA GLY A 346 -21.79 8.47 12.21
C GLY A 346 -21.23 7.37 13.10
N LYS A 347 -20.83 6.24 12.51
CA LYS A 347 -20.26 5.10 13.26
C LYS A 347 -18.88 5.38 13.83
N LEU A 348 -18.03 6.12 13.12
CA LEU A 348 -16.73 6.58 13.65
C LEU A 348 -16.93 7.48 14.87
N LYS A 349 -17.89 8.42 14.81
CA LYS A 349 -18.22 9.30 15.95
C LYS A 349 -18.77 8.52 17.15
N GLU A 350 -19.61 7.52 16.93
CA GLU A 350 -20.13 6.65 18.00
C GLU A 350 -19.02 5.93 18.77
N VAL A 351 -17.91 5.60 18.11
CA VAL A 351 -16.73 4.98 18.73
C VAL A 351 -15.67 5.99 19.20
N GLY A 352 -15.98 7.29 19.18
CA GLY A 352 -15.11 8.34 19.69
C GLY A 352 -14.04 8.82 18.70
N LEU A 353 -14.21 8.56 17.39
CA LEU A 353 -13.33 9.03 16.34
C LEU A 353 -13.98 10.20 15.58
N SER A 354 -13.55 11.41 15.87
CA SER A 354 -14.04 12.64 15.23
C SER A 354 -12.95 13.72 15.16
N LEU A 355 -13.19 14.78 14.39
CA LEU A 355 -12.24 15.90 14.28
C LEU A 355 -12.00 16.63 15.61
N GLU A 356 -12.96 16.62 16.52
CA GLU A 356 -12.81 17.26 17.83
C GLU A 356 -12.00 16.42 18.82
N THR A 357 -11.82 15.12 18.53
CA THR A 357 -11.13 14.17 19.41
C THR A 357 -9.75 13.79 18.90
N LEU A 358 -9.47 13.97 17.61
CA LEU A 358 -8.18 13.66 16.99
C LEU A 358 -7.32 14.92 16.85
N PRO A 359 -6.05 14.90 17.29
CA PRO A 359 -5.16 16.05 17.12
C PRO A 359 -4.79 16.26 15.65
N GLY A 360 -4.55 17.51 15.28
CA GLY A 360 -3.87 17.84 14.03
C GLY A 360 -2.43 17.34 14.07
N ASP A 361 -1.91 16.91 12.93
CA ASP A 361 -0.58 16.31 12.81
C ASP A 361 0.58 17.31 12.93
N LEU A 362 0.32 18.57 12.56
CA LEU A 362 1.28 19.67 12.57
C LEU A 362 0.59 20.98 12.96
N PRO A 363 1.36 21.99 13.41
CA PRO A 363 0.82 23.29 13.79
C PRO A 363 -0.09 23.91 12.72
N PHE A 364 -1.21 24.49 13.17
CA PHE A 364 -2.07 25.29 12.32
C PHE A 364 -1.49 26.70 12.15
N THR A 365 -1.90 27.40 11.09
CA THR A 365 -1.34 28.72 10.75
C THR A 365 -1.61 29.77 11.84
N ASP A 366 -2.66 29.61 12.63
CA ASP A 366 -2.98 30.44 13.79
C ASP A 366 -1.99 30.29 14.96
N ALA A 367 -1.24 29.19 15.01
CA ALA A 367 -0.16 28.98 15.96
C ALA A 367 1.18 29.60 15.51
N MET A 368 1.27 30.12 14.27
CA MET A 368 2.51 30.71 13.74
C MET A 368 2.65 32.17 14.18
N ASP A 369 3.71 32.51 14.90
CA ASP A 369 4.07 33.91 15.19
C ASP A 369 4.49 34.61 13.88
N PRO A 370 3.84 35.71 13.46
CA PRO A 370 4.21 36.43 12.24
C PRO A 370 5.65 36.97 12.24
N ASN A 371 6.24 37.18 13.41
CA ASN A 371 7.61 37.68 13.55
C ASN A 371 8.64 36.55 13.71
N ASP A 372 8.18 35.34 14.03
CA ASP A 372 9.03 34.17 14.23
C ASP A 372 8.28 32.86 13.90
N PRO A 373 7.93 32.63 12.62
CA PRO A 373 7.03 31.54 12.22
C PRO A 373 7.65 30.15 12.38
N LEU A 374 8.98 30.05 12.54
CA LEU A 374 9.68 28.77 12.71
C LEU A 374 9.64 28.26 14.15
N LYS A 375 9.46 29.16 15.12
CA LYS A 375 9.43 28.84 16.55
C LYS A 375 8.45 27.72 16.92
N VAL A 376 7.32 27.63 16.23
CA VAL A 376 6.29 26.61 16.49
C VAL A 376 6.72 25.18 16.14
N PHE A 377 7.86 25.01 15.48
CA PHE A 377 8.45 23.71 15.11
C PHE A 377 9.67 23.34 15.98
N GLU A 378 10.05 24.19 16.94
CA GLU A 378 11.21 23.96 17.82
C GLU A 378 10.85 23.24 19.13
N ASP A 379 9.55 23.17 19.45
CA ASP A 379 8.96 22.41 20.56
C ASP A 379 8.47 21.04 20.09
#